data_AF-A0A4Z0V1Z0-F1
#
_entry.id   AF-A0A4Z0V1Z0-F1
#
_cell.length_a   1.000
_cell.length_b   1.000
_cell.length_c   1.000
_cell.angle_alpha   90.00
_cell.angle_beta   90.00
_cell.angle_gamma   90.00
#
_symmetry.space_group_name_H-M   'P 1'
#
loop_
_entity.id
_entity.type
_entity.pdbx_description
1 polymer ?
#
loop_
_entity_poly.entity_id
_entity_poly.type
_entity_poly.pdbx_seq_one_letter_code
_entity_poly.pdbx_strand_id
1 'polypeptide(L)'
;MPRGVVKEIPCPPIHYVFGNAQYVKDKLDDLSKSPRGAEMKFPMIALFCPFNEQRNTPDYHSKAKVRILIACSSDKKWSNEQRLETSFKNILRPIYNRFLEALKEDGRFDFGYDEHVAHEYSENYSYGRYGAHTGTGEEVSEPIDAINISNLELKVKLPNCRK
;
A
#
# COMPACT_ATOMS: atom_id res chain seq x y z
N MET A 1 31.35 22.41 -4.50
CA MET A 1 30.27 21.56 -5.03
C MET A 1 28.95 22.23 -4.74
N PRO A 2 28.07 22.46 -5.72
CA PRO A 2 26.78 23.10 -5.44
C PRO A 2 25.90 22.10 -4.68
N ARG A 3 25.36 22.55 -3.54
CA ARG A 3 24.38 21.78 -2.75
C ARG A 3 23.12 21.65 -3.59
N GLY A 4 22.72 20.40 -3.89
CA GLY A 4 21.49 20.13 -4.61
C GLY A 4 20.31 20.78 -3.90
N VAL A 5 19.50 21.54 -4.63
CA VAL A 5 18.31 22.18 -4.09
C VAL A 5 17.30 21.08 -3.77
N VAL A 6 17.04 20.86 -2.48
CA VAL A 6 15.97 19.97 -2.03
C VAL A 6 14.66 20.62 -2.45
N LYS A 7 13.95 20.00 -3.38
CA LYS A 7 12.63 20.46 -3.84
C LYS A 7 11.58 19.65 -3.10
N GLU A 8 10.80 20.30 -2.24
CA GLU A 8 9.62 19.69 -1.65
C GLU A 8 8.59 19.43 -2.74
N ILE A 9 8.17 18.17 -2.86
CA ILE A 9 7.11 17.75 -3.78
C ILE A 9 5.87 17.50 -2.92
N PRO A 10 4.73 18.17 -3.17
CA PRO A 10 3.51 17.91 -2.44
C PRO A 10 3.09 16.45 -2.62
N CYS A 11 2.57 15.82 -1.56
CA CYS A 11 2.12 14.44 -1.61
C CYS A 11 1.06 14.29 -2.72
N PRO A 12 1.30 13.46 -3.76
CA PRO A 12 0.34 13.27 -4.82
C PRO A 12 -0.91 12.56 -4.27
N PRO A 13 -2.09 12.73 -4.90
CA PRO A 13 -3.26 11.93 -4.59
C PRO A 13 -2.92 10.43 -4.64
N ILE A 14 -3.21 9.70 -3.57
CA ILE A 14 -2.94 8.27 -3.48
C ILE A 14 -4.21 7.51 -3.86
N HIS A 15 -4.13 6.65 -4.86
CA HIS A 15 -5.24 5.80 -5.27
C HIS A 15 -5.49 4.70 -4.23
N TYR A 16 -6.74 4.44 -3.88
CA TYR A 16 -7.10 3.35 -3.00
C TYR A 16 -8.01 2.35 -3.71
N VAL A 17 -7.68 1.06 -3.58
CA VAL A 17 -8.45 -0.05 -4.13
C VAL A 17 -8.50 -1.20 -3.12
N PHE A 18 -9.57 -2.00 -3.16
CA PHE A 18 -9.68 -3.21 -2.35
C PHE A 18 -10.26 -4.35 -3.18
N GLY A 19 -9.86 -5.59 -2.88
CA GLY A 19 -10.31 -6.78 -3.61
C GLY A 19 -9.25 -7.87 -3.65
N ASN A 20 -9.51 -8.94 -4.40
CA ASN A 20 -8.46 -9.92 -4.69
C ASN A 20 -7.48 -9.36 -5.74
N ALA A 21 -6.36 -10.07 -5.98
CA ALA A 21 -5.34 -9.62 -6.93
C ALA A 21 -5.89 -9.40 -8.34
N GLN A 22 -6.85 -10.22 -8.78
CA GLN A 22 -7.49 -10.08 -10.10
C GLN A 22 -8.29 -8.78 -10.20
N TYR A 23 -9.12 -8.50 -9.20
CA TYR A 23 -9.92 -7.28 -9.16
C TYR A 23 -9.06 -6.02 -9.13
N VAL A 24 -7.96 -6.05 -8.36
CA VAL A 24 -7.00 -4.94 -8.31
C VAL A 24 -6.38 -4.72 -9.70
N LYS A 25 -5.97 -5.79 -10.39
CA LYS A 25 -5.47 -5.73 -11.76
C LYS A 25 -6.52 -5.15 -12.72
N ASP A 26 -7.74 -5.68 -12.71
CA ASP A 26 -8.82 -5.23 -13.61
C ASP A 26 -9.12 -3.73 -13.42
N LYS A 27 -9.05 -3.23 -12.18
CA LYS A 27 -9.22 -1.79 -11.90
C LYS A 27 -8.08 -0.94 -12.43
N LEU A 28 -6.84 -1.42 -12.35
CA LEU A 28 -5.71 -0.73 -12.95
C LEU A 28 -5.83 -0.72 -14.48
N ASP A 29 -6.19 -1.85 -15.09
CA ASP A 29 -6.42 -1.99 -16.52
C ASP A 29 -7.54 -1.06 -17.00
N ASP A 30 -8.63 -0.92 -16.23
CA ASP A 30 -9.72 0.02 -16.53
C ASP A 30 -9.25 1.48 -16.49
N LEU A 31 -8.46 1.87 -15.48
CA LEU A 31 -7.89 3.22 -15.39
C LEU A 31 -6.92 3.50 -16.55
N SER A 32 -6.26 2.48 -17.10
CA SER A 32 -5.36 2.60 -18.26
C SER A 32 -6.06 3.04 -19.53
N LYS A 33 -7.38 2.86 -19.62
CA LYS A 33 -8.15 3.14 -20.83
C LYS A 33 -8.30 4.63 -21.13
N SER A 34 -7.99 5.51 -20.18
CA SER A 34 -8.06 6.97 -20.38
C SER A 34 -6.78 7.68 -19.90
N PRO A 35 -6.35 8.78 -20.56
CA PRO A 35 -5.17 9.53 -20.15
C PRO A 35 -5.25 10.03 -18.70
N ARG A 36 -6.40 10.61 -18.33
CA ARG A 36 -6.66 11.08 -16.97
C ARG A 36 -6.69 9.93 -15.96
N GLY A 37 -7.26 8.79 -16.32
CA GLY A 37 -7.26 7.60 -15.47
C GLY A 37 -5.84 7.10 -15.20
N ALA A 38 -5.00 7.05 -16.25
CA ALA A 38 -3.61 6.62 -16.13
C ALA A 38 -2.79 7.49 -15.18
N GLU A 39 -2.99 8.81 -15.20
CA GLU A 39 -2.32 9.75 -14.29
C GLU A 39 -2.73 9.57 -12.82
N MET A 40 -3.92 9.03 -12.55
CA MET A 40 -4.46 8.88 -11.20
C MET A 40 -4.21 7.50 -10.57
N LYS A 41 -3.62 6.55 -11.30
CA LYS A 41 -3.42 5.17 -10.79
C LYS A 41 -2.38 5.10 -9.68
N PHE A 42 -1.28 5.83 -9.84
CA PHE A 42 -0.11 5.69 -9.00
C PHE A 42 0.29 7.04 -8.37
N PRO A 43 0.77 7.03 -7.13
CA PRO A 43 0.94 5.87 -6.26
C PRO A 43 -0.40 5.31 -5.74
N MET A 44 -0.43 4.02 -5.42
CA MET A 44 -1.64 3.34 -4.92
C MET A 44 -1.41 2.58 -3.61
N ILE A 45 -2.50 2.39 -2.87
CA ILE A 45 -2.62 1.48 -1.73
C ILE A 45 -3.75 0.49 -2.05
N ALA A 46 -3.42 -0.81 -2.07
CA ALA A 46 -4.38 -1.89 -2.29
C ALA A 46 -4.59 -2.72 -1.02
N LEU A 47 -5.85 -2.90 -0.59
CA LEU A 47 -6.24 -3.82 0.48
C LEU A 47 -6.71 -5.15 -0.10
N PHE A 48 -6.00 -6.24 0.21
CA PHE A 48 -6.37 -7.55 -0.30
C PHE A 48 -7.48 -8.21 0.51
N CYS A 49 -8.55 -8.60 -0.19
CA CYS A 49 -9.72 -9.28 0.34
C CYS A 49 -9.93 -10.66 -0.34
N PRO A 50 -10.60 -11.62 0.33
CA PRO A 50 -11.09 -11.54 1.71
C PRO A 50 -9.95 -11.68 2.74
N PHE A 51 -10.19 -11.16 3.94
CA PHE A 51 -9.42 -11.46 5.14
C PHE A 51 -10.39 -11.83 6.27
N ASN A 52 -9.91 -12.56 7.27
CA ASN A 52 -10.75 -13.06 8.35
C ASN A 52 -10.79 -12.05 9.51
N GLU A 53 -12.00 -11.75 9.98
CA GLU A 53 -12.23 -11.00 11.20
C GLU A 53 -12.59 -11.93 12.36
N GLN A 54 -11.87 -11.80 13.47
CA GLN A 54 -12.21 -12.40 14.74
C GLN A 54 -13.15 -11.45 15.50
N ARG A 55 -14.42 -11.84 15.65
CA ARG A 55 -15.48 -11.08 16.33
C ARG A 55 -15.90 -11.68 17.68
N ASN A 56 -15.09 -12.59 18.19
CA ASN A 56 -15.33 -13.36 19.40
C ASN A 56 -14.57 -12.82 20.63
N THR A 57 -14.04 -11.60 20.56
CA THR A 57 -13.35 -10.97 21.69
C THR A 57 -14.26 -9.92 22.34
N PRO A 58 -14.49 -9.96 23.66
CA PRO A 58 -15.36 -8.97 24.32
C PRO A 58 -14.77 -7.56 24.33
N ASP A 59 -13.45 -7.39 24.28
CA ASP A 59 -12.78 -6.09 24.41
C ASP A 59 -12.69 -5.28 23.10
N TYR A 60 -12.99 -5.92 21.96
CA TYR A 60 -12.81 -5.33 20.63
C TYR A 60 -13.99 -5.66 19.73
N HIS A 61 -14.34 -4.73 18.83
CA HIS A 61 -15.34 -5.01 17.81
C HIS A 61 -14.88 -6.11 16.86
N SER A 62 -13.64 -6.02 16.39
CA SER A 62 -13.02 -7.06 15.59
C SER A 62 -11.50 -6.99 15.64
N LYS A 63 -10.86 -8.14 15.42
CA LYS A 63 -9.42 -8.25 15.17
C LYS A 63 -9.20 -8.91 13.83
N ALA A 64 -8.31 -8.38 13.01
CA ALA A 64 -8.01 -8.94 11.70
C ALA A 64 -6.51 -8.85 11.40
N LYS A 65 -6.04 -9.80 10.58
CA LYS A 65 -4.75 -9.69 9.89
C LYS A 65 -5.02 -9.39 8.43
N VAL A 66 -4.59 -8.22 7.99
CA VAL A 66 -4.80 -7.77 6.61
C VAL A 66 -3.50 -7.79 5.82
N ARG A 67 -3.65 -7.76 4.49
CA ARG A 67 -2.52 -7.62 3.56
C ARG A 67 -2.73 -6.34 2.75
N ILE A 68 -1.70 -5.51 2.72
CA ILE A 68 -1.69 -4.25 1.97
C ILE A 68 -0.53 -4.28 0.96
N LEU A 69 -0.77 -3.72 -0.23
CA LEU A 69 0.26 -3.40 -1.21
C LEU A 69 0.32 -1.88 -1.38
N ILE A 70 1.51 -1.30 -1.33
CA ILE A 70 1.74 0.09 -1.71
C ILE A 70 2.59 0.05 -2.98
N ALA A 71 2.10 0.62 -4.08
CA ALA A 71 2.78 0.52 -5.37
C ALA A 71 2.90 1.86 -6.09
N CYS A 72 3.93 1.99 -6.92
CA CYS A 72 4.10 3.08 -7.85
C CYS A 72 4.51 2.56 -9.23
N SER A 73 4.31 3.38 -10.26
CA SER A 73 4.78 3.06 -11.62
C SER A 73 6.31 2.96 -11.64
N SER A 74 6.83 2.07 -12.48
CA SER A 74 8.27 1.80 -12.64
C SER A 74 8.64 1.71 -14.12
N ASP A 75 9.92 1.44 -14.40
CA ASP A 75 10.42 1.16 -15.74
C ASP A 75 11.22 -0.15 -15.75
N LYS A 76 10.91 -1.05 -16.70
CA LYS A 76 11.62 -2.33 -16.89
C LYS A 76 13.12 -2.14 -17.16
N LYS A 77 13.54 -0.96 -17.65
CA LYS A 77 14.95 -0.63 -17.95
C LYS A 77 15.75 -0.18 -16.72
N TRP A 78 15.10 0.18 -15.62
CA TRP A 78 15.79 0.67 -14.44
C TRP A 78 16.56 -0.44 -13.71
N SER A 79 17.80 -0.12 -13.30
CA SER A 79 18.57 -0.97 -12.38
C SER A 79 17.96 -0.97 -10.98
N ASN A 80 18.39 -1.90 -10.13
CA ASN A 80 17.92 -1.94 -8.74
C ASN A 80 18.35 -0.69 -7.96
N GLU A 81 19.53 -0.14 -8.24
CA GLU A 81 20.03 1.10 -7.63
C GLU A 81 19.17 2.29 -8.05
N GLN A 82 18.76 2.36 -9.32
CA GLN A 82 17.84 3.39 -9.79
C GLN A 82 16.50 3.27 -9.09
N ARG A 83 15.91 2.07 -9.04
CA ARG A 83 14.62 1.81 -8.35
C ARG A 83 14.67 2.15 -6.87
N LEU A 84 15.77 1.83 -6.19
CA LEU A 84 15.96 2.14 -4.78
C LEU A 84 15.82 3.64 -4.52
N GLU A 85 16.47 4.47 -5.35
CA GLU A 85 16.40 5.92 -5.21
C GLU A 85 15.05 6.47 -5.70
N THR A 86 14.62 6.13 -6.92
CA THR A 86 13.44 6.74 -7.56
C THR A 86 12.13 6.28 -6.94
N SER A 87 11.94 4.96 -6.80
CA SER A 87 10.67 4.37 -6.34
C SER A 87 10.64 4.26 -4.82
N PHE A 88 11.63 3.57 -4.22
CA PHE A 88 11.53 3.19 -2.81
C PHE A 88 11.79 4.35 -1.86
N LYS A 89 12.94 5.02 -1.96
CA LYS A 89 13.31 6.12 -1.07
C LYS A 89 12.44 7.36 -1.27
N ASN A 90 12.16 7.73 -2.52
CA ASN A 90 11.46 8.99 -2.82
C ASN A 90 9.93 8.89 -2.82
N ILE A 91 9.34 7.70 -3.01
CA ILE A 91 7.88 7.55 -3.14
C ILE A 91 7.32 6.55 -2.12
N LEU A 92 7.73 5.27 -2.19
CA LEU A 92 7.07 4.20 -1.46
C LEU A 92 7.30 4.27 0.05
N ARG A 93 8.53 4.52 0.52
CA ARG A 93 8.84 4.63 1.96
C ARG A 93 8.16 5.83 2.62
N PRO A 94 8.14 7.04 2.04
CA PRO A 94 7.35 8.15 2.57
C PRO A 94 5.87 7.81 2.73
N ILE A 95 5.26 7.16 1.72
CA ILE A 95 3.85 6.75 1.78
C ILE A 95 3.63 5.69 2.85
N TYR A 96 4.50 4.68 2.93
CA TYR A 96 4.45 3.66 3.97
C TYR A 96 4.52 4.26 5.38
N ASN A 97 5.46 5.18 5.63
CA ASN A 97 5.58 5.83 6.93
C ASN A 97 4.33 6.64 7.26
N ARG A 98 3.83 7.44 6.31
CA ARG A 98 2.60 8.23 6.52
C ARG A 98 1.36 7.35 6.71
N PHE A 99 1.31 6.19 6.04
CA PHE A 99 0.25 5.21 6.22
C PHE A 99 0.23 4.66 7.66
N LEU A 100 1.39 4.30 8.22
CA LEU A 100 1.48 3.86 9.61
C LEU A 100 1.10 4.96 10.60
N GLU A 101 1.53 6.20 10.37
CA GLU A 101 1.11 7.35 11.18
C GLU A 101 -0.41 7.54 11.13
N ALA A 102 -1.01 7.53 9.94
CA ALA A 102 -2.45 7.70 9.77
C ALA A 102 -3.24 6.58 10.48
N LEU A 103 -2.72 5.35 10.51
CA LEU A 103 -3.33 4.27 11.29
C LEU A 103 -3.31 4.59 12.79
N LYS A 104 -2.17 5.05 13.33
CA LYS A 104 -2.03 5.41 14.75
C LYS A 104 -2.90 6.61 15.14
N GLU A 105 -2.96 7.61 14.27
CA GLU A 105 -3.77 8.83 14.44
C GLU A 105 -5.28 8.50 14.46
N ASP A 106 -5.69 7.39 13.84
CA ASP A 106 -7.09 6.97 13.82
C ASP A 106 -7.51 6.31 15.14
N GLY A 107 -8.25 7.08 15.93
CA GLY A 107 -8.71 6.66 17.26
C GLY A 107 -9.58 5.40 17.30
N ARG A 108 -10.04 4.87 16.15
CA ARG A 108 -10.80 3.60 16.07
C ARG A 108 -9.92 2.37 16.22
N PHE A 109 -8.63 2.47 15.90
CA PHE A 109 -7.70 1.36 16.05
C PHE A 109 -7.02 1.39 17.43
N ASP A 110 -6.69 0.20 17.91
CA ASP A 110 -5.91 0.00 19.13
C ASP A 110 -4.58 -0.67 18.80
N PHE A 111 -3.49 0.09 18.98
CA PHE A 111 -2.11 -0.37 18.83
C PHE A 111 -1.38 -0.53 20.16
N GLY A 112 -2.09 -0.48 21.29
CA GLY A 112 -1.50 -0.60 22.63
C GLY A 112 -0.68 0.63 23.04
N TYR A 113 0.02 0.49 24.17
CA TYR A 113 0.78 1.58 24.82
C TYR A 113 2.07 1.95 24.08
N ASP A 114 2.68 1.00 23.37
CA ASP A 114 3.87 1.23 22.56
C ASP A 114 3.54 1.78 21.15
N GLU A 115 2.25 1.94 20.85
CA GLU A 115 1.71 2.32 19.54
C GLU A 115 2.37 1.52 18.40
N HIS A 116 2.70 0.25 18.66
CA HIS A 116 3.41 -0.57 17.69
C HIS A 116 2.42 -1.17 16.69
N VAL A 117 2.54 -0.75 15.42
CA VAL A 117 1.76 -1.33 14.33
C VAL A 117 2.43 -2.63 13.91
N ALA A 118 1.96 -3.76 14.46
CA ALA A 118 2.54 -5.08 14.18
C ALA A 118 2.23 -5.52 12.74
N HIS A 119 3.28 -5.72 11.94
CA HIS A 119 3.19 -6.23 10.57
C HIS A 119 4.57 -6.71 10.07
N GLU A 120 4.56 -7.42 8.95
CA GLU A 120 5.74 -7.77 8.16
C GLU A 120 5.89 -6.79 6.99
N TYR A 121 7.14 -6.49 6.63
CA TYR A 121 7.49 -5.54 5.59
C TYR A 121 8.41 -6.18 4.55
N SER A 122 8.12 -5.98 3.27
CA SER A 122 9.06 -6.35 2.19
C SER A 122 9.00 -5.39 1.01
N GLU A 123 10.17 -5.08 0.45
CA GLU A 123 10.33 -4.33 -0.80
C GLU A 123 10.49 -5.30 -1.97
N ASN A 124 9.62 -5.20 -2.97
CA ASN A 124 9.66 -6.07 -4.13
C ASN A 124 10.20 -5.35 -5.37
N TYR A 125 11.49 -5.55 -5.64
CA TYR A 125 12.19 -5.04 -6.83
C TYR A 125 11.90 -5.87 -8.09
N SER A 126 11.36 -7.07 -7.93
CA SER A 126 11.14 -8.03 -9.01
C SER A 126 9.92 -7.68 -9.85
N TYR A 127 8.88 -7.09 -9.26
CA TYR A 127 7.65 -6.73 -9.99
C TYR A 127 7.91 -5.80 -11.17
N GLY A 128 8.71 -4.76 -10.99
CA GLY A 128 8.95 -3.83 -12.09
C GLY A 128 9.89 -4.41 -13.14
N ARG A 129 10.62 -5.50 -12.86
CA ARG A 129 11.59 -6.11 -13.78
C ARG A 129 10.98 -7.27 -14.56
N TYR A 130 10.23 -8.13 -13.88
CA TYR A 130 9.67 -9.36 -14.44
C TYR A 130 8.15 -9.30 -14.66
N GLY A 131 7.50 -8.23 -14.22
CA GLY A 131 6.04 -8.13 -14.19
C GLY A 131 5.48 -8.55 -12.82
N ALA A 132 4.43 -7.86 -12.40
CA ALA A 132 3.62 -8.31 -11.26
C ALA A 132 2.56 -9.28 -11.80
N HIS A 133 2.44 -10.47 -11.19
CA HIS A 133 1.45 -11.47 -11.61
C HIS A 133 0.37 -11.65 -10.54
N THR A 134 -0.87 -11.85 -10.98
CA THR A 134 -1.95 -12.31 -10.10
C THR A 134 -1.72 -13.78 -9.70
N GLY A 135 -2.48 -14.28 -8.72
CA GLY A 135 -2.45 -15.69 -8.35
C GLY A 135 -2.88 -16.66 -9.46
N THR A 136 -3.54 -16.16 -10.52
CA THR A 136 -3.91 -16.91 -11.73
C THR A 136 -2.86 -16.80 -12.84
N GLY A 137 -1.77 -16.07 -12.62
CA GLY A 137 -0.64 -15.93 -13.55
C GLY A 137 -0.73 -14.72 -14.48
N GLU A 138 -1.78 -13.92 -14.43
CA GLU A 138 -1.94 -12.76 -15.32
C GLU A 138 -0.98 -11.63 -14.95
N GLU A 139 -0.19 -11.15 -15.91
CA GLU A 139 0.70 -10.00 -15.72
C GLU A 139 -0.12 -8.70 -15.65
N VAL A 140 0.21 -7.83 -14.69
CA VAL A 140 -0.26 -6.45 -14.66
C VAL A 140 0.27 -5.72 -15.89
N SER A 141 -0.57 -4.93 -16.56
CA SER A 141 -0.25 -4.33 -17.86
C SER A 141 0.97 -3.41 -17.86
N GLU A 142 1.31 -2.84 -16.70
CA GLU A 142 2.44 -1.92 -16.53
C GLU A 142 3.38 -2.37 -15.41
N PRO A 143 4.70 -2.13 -15.56
CA PRO A 143 5.68 -2.45 -14.53
C PRO A 143 5.47 -1.57 -13.29
N ILE A 144 5.48 -2.21 -12.12
CA ILE A 144 5.30 -1.54 -10.83
C ILE A 144 6.43 -1.90 -9.87
N ASP A 145 6.85 -0.97 -9.01
CA ASP A 145 7.60 -1.30 -7.81
C ASP A 145 6.66 -1.20 -6.60
N ALA A 146 6.86 -2.06 -5.60
CA ALA A 146 5.92 -2.12 -4.48
C ALA A 146 6.53 -2.53 -3.14
N ILE A 147 5.87 -2.06 -2.08
CA ILE A 147 6.02 -2.54 -0.71
C ILE A 147 4.85 -3.46 -0.40
N ASN A 148 5.13 -4.68 0.05
CA ASN A 148 4.13 -5.57 0.61
C ASN A 148 4.15 -5.45 2.13
N ILE A 149 2.97 -5.21 2.69
CA ILE A 149 2.71 -5.30 4.13
C ILE A 149 1.86 -6.56 4.36
N SER A 150 2.44 -7.56 5.00
CA SER A 150 1.73 -8.79 5.37
C SER A 150 1.48 -8.86 6.87
N ASN A 151 0.47 -9.64 7.26
CA ASN A 151 0.14 -9.87 8.67
C ASN A 151 -0.06 -8.58 9.48
N LEU A 152 -0.57 -7.51 8.85
CA LEU A 152 -0.89 -6.26 9.54
C LEU A 152 -2.03 -6.49 10.51
N GLU A 153 -1.71 -6.42 11.80
CA GLU A 153 -2.68 -6.64 12.87
C GLU A 153 -3.49 -5.37 13.13
N LEU A 154 -4.79 -5.44 12.84
CA LEU A 154 -5.73 -4.37 13.14
C LEU A 154 -6.70 -4.83 14.24
N LYS A 155 -6.76 -4.06 15.32
CA LYS A 155 -7.73 -4.23 16.40
C LYS A 155 -8.67 -3.04 16.39
N VAL A 156 -9.93 -3.26 16.07
CA VAL A 156 -10.96 -2.22 16.03
C VAL A 156 -11.60 -2.13 17.41
N LYS A 157 -11.53 -0.95 18.03
CA LYS A 157 -12.17 -0.69 19.32
C LYS A 157 -13.68 -0.88 19.20
N LEU A 158 -14.33 -1.24 20.30
CA LEU A 158 -15.78 -1.22 20.36
C LEU A 158 -16.29 0.18 20.01
N PRO A 159 -17.35 0.31 19.20
CA PRO A 159 -17.97 1.61 18.99
C PRO A 159 -18.34 2.16 20.37
N ASN A 160 -17.87 3.36 20.70
CA ASN A 160 -18.37 4.09 21.85
C ASN A 160 -19.86 4.32 21.61
N CYS A 161 -20.71 3.48 22.22
CA CYS A 161 -22.13 3.77 22.34
C CYS A 161 -22.23 5.07 23.17
N ARG A 162 -22.29 6.22 22.51
CA ARG A 162 -22.92 7.40 23.12
C ARG A 162 -24.40 7.05 23.25
N LYS A 163 -24.80 6.63 24.46
CA LYS A 163 -26.19 6.75 24.89
C LYS A 163 -26.57 8.22 25.01
#